data_AF-A0A8T5GJI0-F1
#
_entry.id   AF-A0A8T5GJI0-F1
#
_cell.length_a   1.000
_cell.length_b   1.000
_cell.length_c   1.000
_cell.angle_alpha   90.00
_cell.angle_beta   90.00
_cell.angle_gamma   90.00
#
_symmetry.space_group_name_H-M   'P 1'
#
loop_
_entity.id
_entity.type
_entity.pdbx_description
1 polymer ?
#
loop_
_entity_poly.entity_id
_entity_poly.type
_entity_poly.pdbx_seq_one_letter_code
_entity_poly.pdbx_strand_id
1 'polypeptide(L)'
;MNRAGGGGKDRYTEKVGVVFHSMEESVTNQNMLKYARWMVILVIITTLSQASTGLSSMYDYNTAPSHAWTAQIGLLACLALVVLVIMSKTDSSKVKGMSFGLLFVWVLQYGMGEMFAKMHWVSLIHAVIAMGILLHTMALLRALPSVDADPAV
;
A
#
# COMPACT_ATOMS: atom_id res chain seq x y z
N MET A 1 26.37 52.47 41.81
CA MET A 1 27.18 51.51 41.01
C MET A 1 26.36 50.25 40.78
N ASN A 2 26.33 49.83 39.51
CA ASN A 2 25.96 48.53 38.92
C ASN A 2 24.50 48.00 38.92
N ARG A 3 23.97 48.02 37.68
CA ARG A 3 22.98 47.15 37.03
C ARG A 3 23.23 45.65 37.24
N ALA A 4 22.16 44.86 37.27
CA ALA A 4 21.81 43.81 36.29
C ALA A 4 20.45 43.20 36.73
N GLY A 5 19.40 43.05 35.93
CA GLY A 5 19.30 43.00 34.48
C GLY A 5 18.97 41.58 34.02
N GLY A 6 17.69 41.31 33.75
CA GLY A 6 17.25 40.29 32.79
C GLY A 6 17.12 38.85 33.30
N GLY A 7 15.91 38.43 33.69
CA GLY A 7 15.59 37.02 33.95
C GLY A 7 14.19 36.60 33.50
N GLY A 8 13.56 37.36 32.60
CA GLY A 8 12.13 37.21 32.29
C GLY A 8 11.76 37.05 30.81
N LYS A 9 12.70 37.17 29.86
CA LYS A 9 12.37 37.09 28.42
C LYS A 9 12.57 35.69 27.84
N ASP A 10 13.44 34.90 28.43
CA ASP A 10 13.95 33.69 27.79
C ASP A 10 12.94 32.54 27.89
N ARG A 11 12.20 32.44 29.01
CA ARG A 11 11.16 31.42 29.22
C ARG A 11 9.89 31.64 28.38
N TYR A 12 9.63 32.87 27.95
CA TYR A 12 8.52 33.15 27.03
C TYR A 12 8.93 32.92 25.59
N THR A 13 10.13 33.32 25.17
CA THR A 13 10.62 33.04 23.80
C THR A 13 10.91 31.57 23.56
N GLU A 14 11.30 30.80 24.58
CA GLU A 14 11.46 29.35 24.47
C GLU A 14 10.10 28.65 24.36
N LYS A 15 9.10 29.06 25.16
CA LYS A 15 7.73 28.56 24.99
C LYS A 15 7.10 28.99 23.66
N VAL A 16 7.37 30.20 23.19
CA VAL A 16 6.89 30.70 21.90
C VAL A 16 7.63 30.01 20.75
N GLY A 17 8.93 29.76 20.84
CA GLY A 17 9.70 29.01 19.85
C GLY A 17 9.32 27.52 19.79
N VAL A 18 9.01 26.90 20.93
CA VAL A 18 8.47 25.54 21.02
C VAL A 18 7.04 25.47 20.49
N VAL A 19 6.25 26.55 20.61
CA VAL A 19 4.89 26.64 20.05
C VAL A 19 4.91 26.99 18.55
N PHE A 20 5.90 27.73 18.04
CA PHE A 20 6.04 28.04 16.61
C PHE A 20 6.65 26.89 15.79
N HIS A 21 7.21 25.88 16.44
CA HIS A 21 7.44 24.57 15.83
C HIS A 21 6.20 23.65 15.98
N SER A 22 5.01 24.23 16.19
CA SER A 22 3.75 23.53 15.96
C SER A 22 3.83 22.93 14.57
N MET A 23 3.93 21.61 14.56
CA MET A 23 3.97 20.75 13.39
C MET A 23 3.06 21.35 12.33
N GLU A 24 3.62 21.60 11.14
CA GLU A 24 2.82 21.68 9.94
C GLU A 24 2.22 20.28 9.78
N GLU A 25 1.08 20.06 10.45
CA GLU A 25 0.34 18.82 10.45
C GLU A 25 -0.07 18.62 9.00
N SER A 26 0.66 17.75 8.30
CA SER A 26 0.47 17.61 6.88
C SER A 26 -0.92 17.02 6.67
N VAL A 27 -1.87 17.86 6.26
CA VAL A 27 -3.26 17.48 6.08
C VAL A 27 -3.29 16.27 5.14
N THR A 28 -3.83 15.16 5.63
CA THR A 28 -3.90 13.92 4.86
C THR A 28 -4.74 14.15 3.60
N ASN A 29 -4.16 13.88 2.44
CA ASN A 29 -4.85 14.02 1.16
C ASN A 29 -5.77 12.81 0.91
N GLN A 30 -7.06 13.00 1.20
CA GLN A 30 -8.09 11.97 1.05
C GLN A 30 -8.28 11.51 -0.39
N ASN A 31 -8.06 12.37 -1.39
CA ASN A 31 -8.18 11.97 -2.80
C ASN A 31 -7.13 10.93 -3.18
N MET A 32 -5.90 11.07 -2.68
CA MET A 32 -4.86 10.07 -2.89
C MET A 32 -5.22 8.73 -2.24
N LEU A 33 -5.86 8.74 -1.06
CA LEU A 33 -6.36 7.51 -0.42
C LEU A 33 -7.53 6.88 -1.19
N LYS A 34 -8.41 7.69 -1.80
CA LYS A 34 -9.47 7.19 -2.69
C LYS A 34 -8.88 6.54 -3.94
N TYR A 35 -7.84 7.10 -4.56
CA TYR A 35 -7.13 6.45 -5.66
C TYR A 35 -6.38 5.20 -5.22
N ALA A 36 -5.77 5.21 -4.04
CA ALA A 36 -5.15 4.02 -3.45
C ALA A 36 -6.18 2.88 -3.30
N ARG A 37 -7.41 3.20 -2.90
CA ARG A 37 -8.51 2.23 -2.83
C ARG A 37 -8.79 1.60 -4.20
N TRP A 38 -8.81 2.38 -5.27
CA TRP A 38 -8.97 1.86 -6.63
C TRP A 38 -7.82 0.93 -7.04
N MET A 39 -6.59 1.24 -6.65
CA MET A 39 -5.46 0.34 -6.88
C MET A 39 -5.62 -0.98 -6.13
N VAL A 40 -6.11 -0.96 -4.89
CA VAL A 40 -6.44 -2.18 -4.13
C VAL A 40 -7.51 -3.01 -4.85
N ILE A 41 -8.55 -2.38 -5.39
CA ILE A 41 -9.58 -3.07 -6.21
C ILE A 41 -8.96 -3.70 -7.45
N LEU A 42 -8.05 -3.00 -8.14
CA LEU A 42 -7.34 -3.52 -9.30
C LEU A 42 -6.45 -4.74 -8.93
N VAL A 43 -5.79 -4.71 -7.78
CA VAL A 43 -5.03 -5.85 -7.24
C VAL A 43 -5.95 -7.06 -6.97
N ILE A 44 -7.16 -6.84 -6.45
CA ILE A 44 -8.15 -7.92 -6.27
C ILE A 44 -8.50 -8.54 -7.63
N ILE A 45 -8.87 -7.72 -8.61
CA ILE A 45 -9.28 -8.19 -9.94
C ILE A 45 -8.15 -8.98 -10.61
N THR A 46 -6.92 -8.48 -10.54
CA THR A 46 -5.75 -9.16 -11.12
C THR A 46 -5.41 -10.44 -10.38
N THR A 47 -5.54 -10.49 -9.04
CA THR A 47 -5.37 -11.74 -8.27
C THR A 47 -6.39 -12.80 -8.67
N LEU A 48 -7.66 -12.43 -8.84
CA LEU A 48 -8.71 -13.36 -9.30
C LEU A 48 -8.49 -13.80 -10.75
N SER A 49 -7.99 -12.91 -11.60
CA SER A 49 -7.63 -13.22 -12.99
C SER A 49 -6.42 -14.17 -13.05
N GLN A 50 -5.43 -14.01 -12.17
CA GLN A 50 -4.30 -14.94 -12.00
C GLN A 50 -4.78 -16.33 -11.59
N ALA A 51 -5.67 -16.41 -10.59
CA ALA A 51 -6.25 -17.68 -10.17
C ALA A 51 -7.05 -18.35 -11.31
N SER A 52 -7.81 -17.56 -12.08
CA SER A 52 -8.64 -18.06 -13.18
C SER A 52 -7.80 -18.60 -14.34
N THR A 53 -6.77 -17.85 -14.75
CA THR A 53 -5.83 -18.27 -15.81
C THR A 53 -5.00 -19.46 -15.38
N GLY A 54 -4.50 -19.47 -14.13
CA GLY A 54 -3.79 -20.62 -13.56
C GLY A 54 -4.64 -21.88 -13.56
N LEU A 55 -5.90 -21.81 -13.12
CA LEU A 55 -6.81 -22.95 -13.14
C LEU A 55 -7.17 -23.38 -14.57
N SER A 56 -7.43 -22.43 -15.47
CA SER A 56 -7.78 -22.71 -16.86
C SER A 56 -6.65 -23.44 -17.62
N SER A 57 -5.38 -23.17 -17.28
CA SER A 57 -4.24 -23.88 -17.85
C SER A 57 -4.24 -25.40 -17.55
N MET A 58 -4.90 -25.83 -16.48
CA MET A 58 -5.06 -27.25 -16.13
C MET A 58 -6.05 -27.99 -17.05
N TYR A 59 -6.82 -27.24 -17.84
CA TYR A 59 -7.78 -27.74 -18.83
C TYR A 59 -7.31 -27.49 -20.27
N ASP A 60 -5.99 -27.45 -20.49
CA ASP A 60 -5.33 -27.27 -21.80
C ASP A 60 -5.60 -25.94 -22.53
N TYR A 61 -6.17 -24.94 -21.85
CA TYR A 61 -6.26 -23.60 -22.41
C TYR A 61 -4.91 -22.88 -22.39
N ASN A 62 -4.50 -22.32 -23.53
CA ASN A 62 -3.28 -21.50 -23.63
C ASN A 62 -3.48 -20.12 -22.96
N THR A 63 -3.24 -20.08 -21.64
CA THR A 63 -3.44 -18.90 -20.80
C THR A 63 -2.14 -18.33 -20.25
N ALA A 64 -0.98 -18.92 -20.57
CA ALA A 64 0.33 -18.48 -20.08
C ALA A 64 0.61 -16.99 -20.36
N PRO A 65 0.31 -16.43 -21.56
CA PRO A 65 0.50 -14.99 -21.78
C PRO A 65 -0.41 -14.14 -20.89
N SER A 66 -1.70 -14.49 -20.80
CA SER A 66 -2.65 -13.77 -19.95
C SER A 66 -2.27 -13.84 -18.47
N HIS A 67 -1.73 -14.96 -18.03
CA HIS A 67 -1.19 -15.13 -16.69
C HIS A 67 0.01 -14.19 -16.46
N ALA A 68 1.01 -14.17 -17.35
CA ALA A 68 2.14 -13.25 -17.18
C ALA A 68 1.72 -11.77 -17.18
N TRP A 69 0.87 -11.35 -18.12
CA TRP A 69 0.40 -9.97 -18.22
C TRP A 69 -0.38 -9.51 -17.00
N THR A 70 -1.27 -10.35 -16.47
CA THR A 70 -2.07 -9.98 -15.28
C THR A 70 -1.20 -9.90 -14.03
N ALA A 71 -0.14 -10.70 -13.92
CA ALA A 71 0.86 -10.60 -12.85
C ALA A 71 1.61 -9.25 -12.90
N GLN A 72 2.00 -8.80 -14.09
CA GLN A 72 2.70 -7.53 -14.30
C GLN A 72 1.80 -6.32 -14.00
N ILE A 73 0.54 -6.34 -14.44
CA ILE A 73 -0.43 -5.28 -14.16
C ILE A 73 -0.68 -5.16 -12.65
N GLY A 74 -0.83 -6.29 -11.95
CA GLY A 74 -1.00 -6.27 -10.50
C GLY A 74 0.25 -5.76 -9.75
N LEU A 75 1.45 -6.01 -10.27
CA LEU A 75 2.69 -5.46 -9.73
C LEU A 75 2.71 -3.92 -9.85
N LEU A 76 2.36 -3.40 -11.03
CA LEU A 76 2.24 -1.96 -11.26
C LEU A 76 1.18 -1.32 -10.35
N ALA A 77 0.06 -2.00 -10.11
CA ALA A 77 -0.96 -1.53 -9.18
C ALA A 77 -0.49 -1.52 -7.72
N CYS A 78 0.31 -2.50 -7.30
CA CYS A 78 0.94 -2.49 -5.97
C CYS A 78 1.93 -1.33 -5.81
N LEU A 79 2.73 -1.04 -6.85
CA LEU A 79 3.63 0.11 -6.85
C LEU A 79 2.85 1.44 -6.77
N ALA A 80 1.83 1.60 -7.62
CA ALA A 80 0.97 2.77 -7.62
C ALA A 80 0.27 2.98 -6.27
N LEU A 81 -0.22 1.90 -5.65
CA LEU A 81 -0.79 1.92 -4.31
C LEU A 81 0.18 2.51 -3.28
N VAL A 82 1.42 2.02 -3.24
CA VAL A 82 2.44 2.52 -2.29
C VAL A 82 2.72 4.00 -2.53
N VAL A 83 2.91 4.41 -3.79
CA VAL A 83 3.14 5.81 -4.16
C VAL A 83 1.98 6.69 -3.70
N LEU A 84 0.74 6.30 -3.98
CA LEU A 84 -0.45 7.06 -3.58
C LEU A 84 -0.59 7.16 -2.06
N VAL A 85 -0.28 6.09 -1.32
CA VAL A 85 -0.29 6.12 0.15
C VAL A 85 0.78 7.05 0.70
N ILE A 86 1.98 7.09 0.11
CA ILE A 86 3.02 8.05 0.51
C ILE A 86 2.58 9.48 0.19
N MET A 87 2.10 9.72 -1.04
CA MET A 87 1.61 11.03 -1.49
C MET A 87 0.41 11.52 -0.70
N SER A 88 -0.37 10.61 -0.11
CA SER A 88 -1.48 10.98 0.77
C SER A 88 -1.03 11.67 2.06
N LYS A 89 0.23 11.49 2.46
CA LYS A 89 0.76 11.93 3.76
C LYS A 89 -0.05 11.42 4.97
N THR A 90 -0.75 10.28 4.82
CA THR A 90 -1.51 9.68 5.94
C THR A 90 -0.59 9.29 7.10
N ASP A 91 -0.98 9.56 8.33
CA ASP A 91 -0.24 9.11 9.52
C ASP A 91 -0.54 7.66 9.92
N SER A 92 -1.44 7.00 9.21
CA SER A 92 -1.78 5.59 9.46
C SER A 92 -0.62 4.67 9.11
N SER A 93 0.18 4.32 10.14
CA SER A 93 1.24 3.31 10.05
C SER A 93 0.70 1.95 9.58
N LYS A 94 -0.55 1.63 9.94
CA LYS A 94 -1.25 0.44 9.48
C LYS A 94 -1.46 0.45 7.96
N VAL A 95 -2.00 1.53 7.38
CA VAL A 95 -2.22 1.62 5.93
C VAL A 95 -0.89 1.58 5.18
N LYS A 96 0.11 2.35 5.64
CA LYS A 96 1.47 2.31 5.08
C LYS A 96 2.06 0.90 5.11
N GLY A 97 2.08 0.26 6.27
CA GLY A 97 2.64 -1.08 6.46
C GLY A 97 1.93 -2.15 5.62
N MET A 98 0.60 -2.11 5.56
CA MET A 98 -0.17 -3.04 4.74
C MET A 98 0.08 -2.84 3.24
N SER A 99 0.19 -1.60 2.76
CA SER A 99 0.51 -1.31 1.35
C SER A 99 1.91 -1.76 0.95
N PHE A 100 2.93 -1.48 1.77
CA PHE A 100 4.29 -1.96 1.52
C PHE A 100 4.39 -3.48 1.60
N GLY A 101 3.73 -4.09 2.60
CA GLY A 101 3.67 -5.53 2.75
C GLY A 101 3.03 -6.22 1.54
N LEU A 102 1.96 -5.62 0.98
CA LEU A 102 1.30 -6.11 -0.23
C LEU A 102 2.25 -6.07 -1.44
N LEU A 103 2.97 -4.96 -1.64
CA LEU A 103 3.98 -4.88 -2.71
C LEU A 103 5.07 -5.93 -2.53
N PHE A 104 5.59 -6.10 -1.33
CA PHE A 104 6.63 -7.09 -1.03
C PHE A 104 6.17 -8.52 -1.36
N VAL A 105 5.01 -8.93 -0.87
CA VAL A 105 4.50 -10.28 -1.14
C VAL A 105 4.16 -10.47 -2.62
N TRP A 106 3.71 -9.43 -3.33
CA TRP A 106 3.49 -9.51 -4.78
C TRP A 106 4.80 -9.72 -5.54
N VAL A 107 5.88 -9.02 -5.17
CA VAL A 107 7.20 -9.21 -5.76
C VAL A 107 7.71 -10.64 -5.52
N LEU A 108 7.54 -11.17 -4.31
CA LEU A 108 7.87 -12.57 -4.02
C LEU A 108 7.04 -13.52 -4.90
N GLN A 109 5.74 -13.30 -4.99
CA GLN A 109 4.83 -14.12 -5.80
C GLN A 109 5.21 -14.10 -7.28
N TYR A 110 5.48 -12.91 -7.83
CA TYR A 110 5.93 -12.71 -9.19
C TYR A 110 7.26 -13.41 -9.45
N GLY A 111 8.26 -13.19 -8.59
CA GLY A 111 9.57 -13.82 -8.69
C GLY A 111 9.49 -15.34 -8.62
N MET A 112 8.63 -15.89 -7.75
CA MET A 112 8.39 -17.33 -7.69
C MET A 112 7.79 -17.88 -8.98
N GLY A 113 6.82 -17.16 -9.57
CA GLY A 113 6.19 -17.54 -10.84
C GLY A 113 7.19 -17.60 -11.99
N GLU A 114 8.09 -16.62 -12.09
CA GLU A 114 9.11 -16.55 -13.15
C GLU A 114 10.24 -17.57 -12.93
N MET A 115 10.76 -17.70 -11.71
CA MET A 115 11.96 -18.50 -11.43
C MET A 115 11.67 -19.99 -11.26
N PHE A 116 10.47 -20.36 -10.83
CA PHE A 116 10.14 -21.74 -10.43
C PHE A 116 8.95 -22.32 -11.19
N ALA A 117 8.61 -21.78 -12.36
CA ALA A 117 7.47 -22.20 -13.18
C ALA A 117 7.40 -23.72 -13.44
N LYS A 118 8.54 -24.41 -13.47
CA LYS A 118 8.64 -25.86 -13.75
C LYS A 118 8.71 -26.74 -12.49
N MET A 119 8.68 -26.15 -11.30
CA MET A 119 8.79 -26.89 -10.03
C MET A 119 7.41 -27.11 -9.41
N HIS A 120 6.84 -28.30 -9.60
CA HIS A 120 5.48 -28.61 -9.16
C HIS A 120 5.21 -28.38 -7.66
N TRP A 121 6.19 -28.61 -6.77
CA TRP A 121 6.01 -28.38 -5.32
C TRP A 121 5.92 -26.88 -4.99
N VAL A 122 6.58 -26.01 -5.77
CA VAL A 122 6.50 -24.56 -5.60
C VAL A 122 5.14 -24.03 -6.02
N SER A 123 4.44 -24.72 -6.95
CA SER A 123 3.11 -24.29 -7.38
C SER A 123 2.08 -24.29 -6.25
N LEU A 124 2.18 -25.24 -5.31
CA LEU A 124 1.30 -25.27 -4.13
C LEU A 124 1.56 -24.08 -3.20
N ILE A 125 2.83 -23.78 -2.94
CA ILE A 125 3.23 -22.63 -2.12
C ILE A 125 2.77 -21.33 -2.79
N HIS A 126 2.97 -21.22 -4.11
CA HIS A 126 2.52 -20.10 -4.92
C HIS A 126 1.00 -19.90 -4.80
N ALA A 127 0.20 -20.97 -4.91
CA ALA A 127 -1.25 -20.88 -4.76
C ALA A 127 -1.68 -20.39 -3.37
N VAL A 128 -1.05 -20.89 -2.30
CA VAL A 128 -1.35 -20.47 -0.91
C VAL A 128 -1.00 -19.00 -0.68
N ILE A 129 0.17 -18.55 -1.17
CA ILE A 129 0.56 -17.14 -1.07
C ILE A 129 -0.43 -16.25 -1.86
N ALA A 130 -0.88 -16.66 -3.05
CA ALA A 130 -1.89 -15.93 -3.81
C ALA A 130 -3.21 -15.76 -3.04
N MET A 131 -3.65 -16.78 -2.29
CA MET A 131 -4.81 -16.66 -1.40
C MET A 131 -4.55 -15.67 -0.26
N GLY A 132 -3.35 -15.69 0.33
CA GLY A 132 -2.91 -14.71 1.33
C GLY A 132 -2.91 -13.28 0.79
N ILE A 133 -2.45 -13.08 -0.45
CA ILE A 133 -2.52 -11.79 -1.16
C ILE A 133 -3.97 -11.34 -1.26
N LEU A 134 -4.89 -12.19 -1.72
CA LEU A 134 -6.30 -11.82 -1.83
C LEU A 134 -6.89 -11.38 -0.48
N LEU A 135 -6.66 -12.16 0.58
CA LEU A 135 -7.14 -11.83 1.93
C LEU A 135 -6.54 -10.53 2.46
N HIS A 136 -5.23 -10.32 2.29
CA HIS A 136 -4.55 -9.11 2.70
C HIS A 136 -5.07 -7.89 1.94
N THR A 137 -5.34 -8.04 0.65
CA THR A 137 -5.88 -6.98 -0.21
C THR A 137 -7.31 -6.60 0.22
N MET A 138 -8.15 -7.59 0.58
CA MET A 138 -9.48 -7.33 1.15
C MET A 138 -9.41 -6.62 2.51
N ALA A 139 -8.46 -7.01 3.37
CA ALA A 139 -8.24 -6.34 4.65
C ALA A 139 -7.80 -4.88 4.45
N LEU A 140 -6.93 -4.62 3.47
CA LEU A 140 -6.48 -3.27 3.13
C LEU A 140 -7.60 -2.42 2.53
N LEU A 141 -8.46 -3.02 1.70
CA LEU A 141 -9.64 -2.34 1.13
C LEU A 141 -10.57 -1.81 2.24
N ARG A 142 -10.70 -2.57 3.33
CA ARG A 142 -11.47 -2.16 4.51
C ARG A 142 -10.77 -1.08 5.34
N ALA A 143 -9.43 -1.05 5.33
CA ALA A 143 -8.65 -0.08 6.08
C ALA A 143 -8.58 1.29 5.39
N LEU A 144 -8.80 1.35 4.07
CA LEU A 144 -8.85 2.60 3.31
C LEU A 144 -10.25 3.25 3.38
N PRO A 145 -10.34 4.60 3.35
CA PRO A 145 -11.61 5.31 3.35
C PRO A 145 -12.50 4.91 2.17
N SER A 146 -13.82 5.03 2.34
CA SER A 146 -14.77 4.80 1.26
C SER A 146 -14.71 5.94 0.23
N VAL A 147 -15.15 5.66 -1.00
CA VAL A 147 -15.15 6.65 -2.09
C VAL A 147 -16.08 7.82 -1.76
N ASP A 148 -17.16 7.56 -1.04
CA ASP A 148 -18.20 8.52 -0.66
C ASP A 148 -17.96 9.21 0.69
N ALA A 149 -16.85 8.93 1.38
CA ALA A 149 -16.53 9.66 2.60
C ALA A 149 -16.23 11.12 2.25
N ASP A 150 -16.99 12.05 2.85
CA ASP A 150 -16.73 13.48 2.78
C ASP A 150 -15.32 13.79 3.33
N PRO A 151 -14.62 14.79 2.77
CA PRO A 151 -13.40 15.28 3.40
C PRO A 151 -13.77 15.76 4.81
N ALA A 152 -13.07 15.25 5.83
CA ALA A 152 -13.21 15.78 7.18
C ALA A 152 -12.94 17.29 7.15
N VAL A 153 -13.96 18.08 7.48
CA VAL A 153 -13.91 19.55 7.59
C VAL A 153 -13.12 19.95 8.81
#